data_AF-A0A9D9VN88-F1
#
_entry.id   AF-A0A9D9VN88-F1
#
_cell.length_a   1.000
_cell.length_b   1.000
_cell.length_c   1.000
_cell.angle_alpha   90.00
_cell.angle_beta   90.00
_cell.angle_gamma   90.00
#
_symmetry.space_group_name_H-M   'P 1'
#
loop_
_entity.id
_entity.type
_entity.pdbx_description
1 polymer ?
#
loop_
_entity_poly.entity_id
_entity_poly.type
_entity_poly.pdbx_seq_one_letter_code
_entity_poly.pdbx_strand_id
1 'polypeptide(L)'
;PVNTTAAVDTDEDGLSDSRELELGTDPRNRDTDADELSDGDEVLKYGTNPLDRDTDKDSFLDGKEVQNGYNPRGSDKCAKPDCSV
;
A
#
# COMPACT_ATOMS: atom_id res chain seq x y z
N PRO A 1 6.08 -23.44 25.77
CA PRO A 1 5.28 -23.54 24.52
C PRO A 1 4.34 -22.34 24.38
N VAL A 2 4.71 -21.35 23.57
CA VAL A 2 3.80 -20.25 23.23
C VAL A 2 2.83 -20.76 22.18
N ASN A 3 1.57 -20.85 22.60
CA ASN A 3 0.42 -21.25 21.81
C ASN A 3 -0.25 -19.96 21.31
N THR A 4 0.04 -19.56 20.07
CA THR A 4 -0.74 -18.57 19.35
C THR A 4 -0.78 -19.02 17.90
N THR A 5 -1.97 -19.20 17.35
CA THR A 5 -2.21 -19.25 15.91
C THR A 5 -1.86 -17.87 15.32
N ALA A 6 -0.58 -17.52 15.30
CA ALA A 6 -0.10 -16.37 14.54
C ALA A 6 -0.40 -16.72 13.08
N ALA A 7 -1.31 -15.96 12.47
CA ALA A 7 -1.56 -16.08 11.05
C ALA A 7 -0.20 -15.90 10.35
N VAL A 8 0.13 -16.82 9.46
CA VAL A 8 1.40 -16.79 8.72
C VAL A 8 1.44 -15.49 7.93
N ASP A 9 2.58 -14.83 7.93
CA ASP A 9 2.91 -13.62 7.17
C ASP A 9 4.21 -13.98 6.44
N THR A 10 4.09 -14.37 5.17
CA THR A 10 5.15 -15.04 4.41
C THR A 10 6.19 -14.06 3.85
N ASP A 11 5.80 -12.82 3.56
CA ASP A 11 6.69 -11.77 3.02
C ASP A 11 7.06 -10.68 4.04
N GLU A 12 6.55 -10.81 5.27
CA GLU A 12 6.88 -10.01 6.44
C GLU A 12 6.50 -8.53 6.27
N ASP A 13 5.38 -8.25 5.60
CA ASP A 13 4.88 -6.89 5.37
C ASP A 13 3.90 -6.38 6.44
N GLY A 14 3.45 -7.27 7.33
CA GLY A 14 2.52 -6.99 8.42
C GLY A 14 1.08 -7.45 8.16
N LEU A 15 0.75 -7.94 6.96
CA LEU A 15 -0.47 -8.68 6.67
C LEU A 15 -0.21 -10.19 6.76
N SER A 16 -1.20 -10.92 7.22
CA SER A 16 -1.12 -12.38 7.15
C SER A 16 -1.48 -12.88 5.74
N ASP A 17 -0.92 -14.00 5.30
CA ASP A 17 -1.25 -14.69 4.05
C ASP A 17 -2.77 -14.84 3.84
N SER A 18 -3.52 -15.15 4.91
CA SER A 18 -4.98 -15.27 4.81
C SER A 18 -5.67 -13.95 4.48
N ARG A 19 -5.16 -12.85 5.04
CA ARG A 19 -5.68 -11.49 4.83
C ARG A 19 -5.34 -10.99 3.43
N GLU A 20 -4.14 -11.29 2.97
CA GLU A 20 -3.69 -10.97 1.62
C GLU A 20 -4.55 -11.68 0.57
N LEU A 21 -4.81 -12.98 0.76
CA LEU A 21 -5.74 -13.73 -0.10
C LEU A 21 -7.17 -13.18 -0.09
N GLU A 22 -7.64 -12.61 1.03
CA GLU A 22 -8.95 -11.93 1.11
C GLU A 22 -8.97 -10.60 0.33
N LEU A 23 -7.84 -9.89 0.31
CA LEU A 23 -7.67 -8.63 -0.41
C LEU A 23 -7.36 -8.83 -1.90
N GLY A 24 -6.84 -10.00 -2.26
CA GLY A 24 -6.41 -10.34 -3.62
C GLY A 24 -4.95 -10.02 -3.90
N THR A 25 -4.15 -9.73 -2.86
CA THR A 25 -2.71 -9.53 -2.96
C THR A 25 -1.95 -10.86 -2.97
N ASP A 26 -0.64 -10.84 -3.26
CA ASP A 26 0.21 -12.04 -3.29
C ASP A 26 0.96 -12.22 -1.96
N PRO A 27 0.69 -13.29 -1.17
CA PRO A 27 1.35 -13.57 0.10
C PRO A 27 2.87 -13.69 0.10
N ARG A 28 3.48 -13.70 -1.08
CA ARG A 28 4.93 -13.81 -1.25
C ARG A 28 5.54 -12.52 -1.81
N ASN A 29 4.74 -11.48 -1.99
CA ASN A 29 5.15 -10.23 -2.59
C ASN A 29 4.62 -9.04 -1.79
N ARG A 30 5.55 -8.44 -1.07
CA ARG A 30 5.31 -7.32 -0.16
C ARG A 30 4.67 -6.08 -0.80
N ASP A 31 4.76 -5.93 -2.12
CA ASP A 31 4.26 -4.78 -2.88
C ASP A 31 3.62 -5.33 -4.17
N THR A 32 2.33 -5.65 -4.08
CA THR A 32 1.62 -6.40 -5.13
C THR A 32 1.45 -5.58 -6.39
N ASP A 33 1.17 -4.29 -6.28
CA ASP A 33 0.96 -3.41 -7.42
C ASP A 33 2.25 -2.72 -7.92
N ALA A 34 3.35 -2.88 -7.18
CA ALA A 34 4.71 -2.44 -7.47
C ALA A 34 4.87 -0.92 -7.48
N ASP A 35 4.25 -0.22 -6.54
CA ASP A 35 4.26 1.25 -6.41
C ASP A 35 5.27 1.82 -5.39
N GLU A 36 6.06 0.94 -4.77
CA GLU A 36 7.03 1.20 -3.69
C GLU A 36 6.41 1.42 -2.29
N LEU A 37 5.14 1.07 -2.09
CA LEU A 37 4.47 0.94 -0.79
C LEU A 37 4.16 -0.54 -0.55
N SER A 38 4.31 -1.02 0.68
CA SER A 38 3.96 -2.42 0.95
C SER A 38 2.46 -2.59 1.19
N ASP A 39 1.87 -3.70 0.75
CA ASP A 39 0.43 -3.99 0.86
C ASP A 39 -0.07 -3.80 2.31
N GLY A 40 0.75 -4.19 3.29
CA GLY A 40 0.47 -3.99 4.70
C GLY A 40 0.51 -2.54 5.17
N ASP A 41 1.44 -1.72 4.66
CA ASP A 41 1.45 -0.27 4.96
C ASP A 41 0.24 0.40 4.31
N GLU A 42 -0.09 0.02 3.08
CA GLU A 42 -1.27 0.49 2.37
C GLU A 42 -2.55 0.22 3.15
N VAL A 43 -2.77 -1.02 3.59
CA VAL A 43 -4.01 -1.41 4.27
C VAL A 43 -4.07 -0.93 5.72
N LEU A 44 -2.96 -1.04 6.47
CA LEU A 44 -2.95 -0.81 7.91
C LEU A 44 -2.71 0.65 8.29
N LYS A 45 -2.01 1.41 7.45
CA LYS A 45 -1.54 2.76 7.80
C LYS A 45 -2.13 3.86 6.94
N TYR A 46 -2.15 3.69 5.62
CA TYR A 46 -2.59 4.74 4.70
C TYR A 46 -4.04 4.58 4.24
N GLY A 47 -4.56 3.35 4.31
CA GLY A 47 -5.88 2.99 3.79
C GLY A 47 -5.96 3.09 2.27
N THR A 48 -4.87 2.89 1.53
CA THR A 48 -4.84 2.83 0.06
C THR A 48 -5.25 1.44 -0.43
N ASN A 49 -5.32 1.26 -1.74
CA ASN A 49 -5.67 -0.01 -2.35
C ASN A 49 -4.41 -0.75 -2.83
N PRO A 50 -4.04 -1.90 -2.23
CA PRO A 50 -2.80 -2.62 -2.54
C PRO A 50 -2.78 -3.34 -3.91
N LEU A 51 -3.75 -3.01 -4.75
CA LEU A 51 -3.89 -3.50 -6.12
C LEU A 51 -3.98 -2.34 -7.12
N ASP A 52 -3.85 -1.10 -6.67
CA ASP A 52 -3.99 0.11 -7.47
C ASP A 52 -2.95 1.13 -7.06
N ARG A 53 -1.90 1.23 -7.88
CA ARG A 53 -0.69 2.01 -7.66
C ARG A 53 -0.91 3.51 -7.44
N ASP A 54 -2.11 3.99 -7.72
CA ASP A 54 -2.56 5.39 -7.65
C ASP A 54 -4.02 5.39 -7.17
N THR A 55 -4.22 5.29 -5.85
CA THR A 55 -5.54 5.09 -5.25
C THR A 55 -6.48 6.26 -5.52
N ASP A 56 -5.97 7.49 -5.54
CA ASP A 56 -6.77 8.71 -5.71
C ASP A 56 -6.85 9.22 -7.15
N LYS A 57 -6.09 8.61 -8.07
CA LYS A 57 -6.11 8.82 -9.52
C LYS A 57 -5.62 10.20 -9.92
N ASP A 58 -4.66 10.75 -9.17
CA ASP A 58 -4.05 12.05 -9.43
C ASP A 58 -2.76 11.96 -10.28
N SER A 59 -2.43 10.76 -10.79
CA SER A 59 -1.25 10.42 -11.60
C SER A 59 0.07 10.33 -10.83
N PHE A 60 0.03 10.28 -9.51
CA PHE A 60 1.18 10.01 -8.66
C PHE A 60 0.98 8.69 -7.92
N LEU A 61 2.08 7.97 -7.67
CA LEU A 61 2.01 6.66 -7.02
C LEU A 61 1.87 6.79 -5.51
N ASP A 62 1.05 5.95 -4.86
CA ASP A 62 0.79 6.04 -3.42
C ASP A 62 2.10 5.93 -2.61
N GLY A 63 2.97 4.98 -2.97
CA GLY A 63 4.30 4.80 -2.39
C GLY A 63 5.20 6.01 -2.59
N LYS A 64 5.13 6.66 -3.76
CA LYS A 64 5.94 7.85 -4.02
C LYS A 64 5.47 9.04 -3.19
N GLU A 65 4.19 9.12 -2.95
CA GLU A 65 3.57 10.20 -2.22
C GLU A 65 3.87 10.11 -0.74
N VAL A 66 3.74 8.91 -0.19
CA VAL A 66 4.16 8.58 1.18
C VAL A 66 5.63 8.92 1.40
N GLN A 67 6.52 8.54 0.48
CA GLN A 67 7.95 8.88 0.56
C GLN A 67 8.21 10.39 0.56
N ASN A 68 7.37 11.17 -0.13
CA ASN A 68 7.48 12.64 -0.18
C ASN A 68 6.66 13.35 0.93
N GLY A 69 5.98 12.61 1.80
CA GLY A 69 5.16 13.15 2.89
C GLY A 69 3.82 13.73 2.45
N TYR A 70 3.31 13.31 1.29
CA TYR A 70 1.98 13.67 0.82
C TYR A 70 0.92 12.62 1.22
N ASN A 71 -0.35 12.95 1.01
CA ASN A 71 -1.49 12.08 1.35
C ASN A 71 -1.93 11.25 0.15
N PRO A 72 -1.74 9.91 0.14
CA PRO A 72 -2.04 9.05 -1.02
C PRO A 72 -3.52 8.78 -1.29
N ARG A 73 -4.41 9.41 -0.53
CA ARG A 73 -5.86 9.36 -0.75
C ARG A 73 -6.44 10.71 -1.14
N GLY A 74 -5.57 11.70 -1.35
CA GLY A 74 -5.95 13.08 -1.56
C GLY A 74 -5.44 13.57 -2.90
N SER A 75 -6.38 13.88 -3.80
CA SER A 75 -6.17 14.49 -5.12
C SER A 75 -5.49 15.87 -5.10
N ASP A 76 -5.18 16.40 -3.92
CA ASP A 76 -4.72 17.78 -3.69
C ASP A 76 -3.19 17.92 -3.68
N LYS A 77 -2.44 16.95 -4.22
CA LYS A 77 -0.98 17.09 -4.32
C LYS A 77 -0.53 18.07 -5.38
N CYS A 78 -1.47 18.61 -6.15
CA CYS A 78 -1.23 19.81 -6.93
C CYS A 78 -1.19 21.10 -6.08
N ALA A 79 -0.29 21.14 -5.09
CA ALA A 79 0.04 22.34 -4.33
C ALA A 79 1.36 22.99 -4.78
N LYS A 80 2.04 22.45 -5.80
CA LYS A 80 3.21 23.06 -6.45
C LYS A 80 2.89 23.46 -7.90
N PRO A 81 3.50 24.53 -8.44
CA PRO A 81 3.20 25.08 -9.76
C PRO A 81 3.65 24.19 -10.95
N ASP A 82 3.91 22.91 -10.72
CA ASP A 82 4.49 21.97 -11.70
C ASP A 82 3.65 20.69 -11.85
N CYS A 83 2.32 20.76 -11.69
CA CYS A 83 1.46 19.85 -12.43
C CYS A 83 1.15 20.51 -13.77
N SER A 84 2.09 20.39 -14.70
CA SER A 84 1.80 20.73 -16.09
C SER A 84 1.03 19.57 -16.70
N VAL A 85 -0.25 19.84 -17.00
CA VAL A 85 -1.09 19.05 -17.91
C VAL A 85 -0.42 18.82 -19.27
#